data_AF-A0A8T3RNF0-F1
#
_entry.id   AF-A0A8T3RNF0-F1
#
_cell.length_a   1.000
_cell.length_b   1.000
_cell.length_c   1.000
_cell.angle_alpha   90.00
_cell.angle_beta   90.00
_cell.angle_gamma   90.00
#
_symmetry.space_group_name_H-M   'P 1'
#
loop_
_entity.id
_entity.type
_entity.pdbx_description
1 polymer ?
#
loop_
_entity_poly.entity_id
_entity_poly.type
_entity_poly.pdbx_seq_one_letter_code
_entity_poly.pdbx_strand_id
1 'polypeptide(L)'
;MGRSAIHPGEHLAEQLEELQMTAAELSRQLKVPTNRITEILNGQRSITGDTALRLGHFFGTSAEFWMNLQKLYELRLAEQKAGDAIKDLPTFAGHEKTTGGDTRPRPV
;
A
#
# COMPACT_ATOMS: atom_id res chain seq x y z
N MET A 1 -1.23 20.26 -7.11
CA MET A 1 -0.63 19.97 -5.80
C MET A 1 -0.62 18.46 -5.62
N GLY A 2 0.54 17.83 -5.83
CA GLY A 2 0.67 16.39 -5.60
C GLY A 2 0.43 16.12 -4.11
N ARG A 3 -0.53 15.25 -3.80
CA ARG A 3 -0.78 14.81 -2.42
C ARG A 3 0.53 14.21 -1.89
N SER A 4 1.10 14.80 -0.83
CA SER A 4 2.35 14.35 -0.22
C SER A 4 2.32 12.84 0.02
N ALA A 5 3.43 12.16 -0.23
CA ALA A 5 3.56 10.74 0.07
C ALA A 5 3.68 10.58 1.59
N ILE A 6 2.55 10.28 2.25
CA ILE A 6 2.51 10.05 3.70
C ILE A 6 3.02 8.64 3.97
N HIS A 7 4.12 8.52 4.71
CA HIS A 7 4.65 7.23 5.13
C HIS A 7 3.72 6.61 6.18
N PRO A 8 3.49 5.27 6.18
CA PRO A 8 2.64 4.63 7.19
C PRO A 8 3.10 4.84 8.64
N GLY A 9 4.40 5.11 8.82
CA GLY A 9 5.00 5.48 10.09
C GLY A 9 4.43 6.76 10.71
N GLU A 10 3.97 7.71 9.89
CA GLU A 10 3.33 8.94 10.37
C GLU A 10 1.98 8.60 11.02
N HIS A 11 1.15 7.78 10.36
CA HIS A 11 -0.10 7.28 10.95
C HIS A 11 0.17 6.43 12.20
N LEU A 12 1.24 5.63 12.20
CA LEU A 12 1.61 4.88 13.41
C LEU A 12 2.01 5.82 14.56
N ALA A 13 2.69 6.93 14.27
CA ALA A 13 3.05 7.93 15.26
C ALA A 13 1.81 8.61 15.86
N GLU A 14 0.83 8.98 15.04
CA GLU A 14 -0.47 9.54 15.48
C GLU A 14 -1.17 8.57 16.45
N GLN A 15 -1.27 7.28 16.10
CA GLN A 15 -1.89 6.27 16.97
C GLN A 15 -1.15 6.12 18.31
N LEU A 16 0.19 6.27 18.31
CA LEU A 16 0.99 6.20 19.53
C LEU A 16 0.81 7.45 20.40
N GLU A 17 0.70 8.62 19.79
CA GLU A 17 0.43 9.88 20.49
C GLU A 17 -0.95 9.85 21.17
N GLU A 18 -1.99 9.40 20.46
CA GLU A 18 -3.35 9.26 21.00
C GLU A 18 -3.41 8.30 22.21
N LEU A 19 -2.63 7.22 22.15
CA LEU A 19 -2.53 6.24 23.25
C LEU A 19 -1.51 6.62 24.32
N GLN A 20 -0.81 7.75 24.17
CA GLN A 20 0.34 8.15 25.00
C GLN A 20 1.36 7.02 25.19
N MET A 21 1.62 6.27 24.11
CA MET A 21 2.42 5.05 24.10
C MET A 21 3.75 5.26 23.37
N THR A 22 4.83 4.77 23.94
CA THR A 22 6.16 4.81 23.33
C THR A 22 6.36 3.67 22.31
N ALA A 23 7.30 3.86 21.38
CA ALA A 23 7.71 2.81 20.44
C ALA A 23 8.20 1.54 21.15
N ALA A 24 8.82 1.68 22.32
CA ALA A 24 9.30 0.57 23.14
C ALA A 24 8.14 -0.18 23.81
N GLU A 25 7.07 0.50 24.18
CA GLU A 25 5.86 -0.15 24.71
C GLU A 25 5.16 -0.94 23.61
N LEU A 26 4.94 -0.32 22.44
CA LEU A 26 4.34 -1.01 21.29
C LEU A 26 5.17 -2.24 20.90
N SER A 27 6.50 -2.13 20.84
CA SER A 27 7.36 -3.27 20.45
C SER A 27 7.18 -4.48 21.38
N ARG A 28 7.01 -4.25 22.68
CA ARG A 28 6.71 -5.30 23.67
C ARG A 28 5.34 -5.93 23.42
N GLN A 29 4.31 -5.12 23.17
CA GLN A 29 2.96 -5.62 22.87
C GLN A 29 2.93 -6.46 21.59
N LEU A 30 3.63 -6.01 20.55
CA LEU A 30 3.71 -6.71 19.27
C LEU A 30 4.70 -7.87 19.26
N LYS A 31 5.51 -8.05 20.33
CA LYS A 31 6.58 -9.05 20.44
C LYS A 31 7.59 -8.95 19.29
N VAL A 32 8.06 -7.73 18.99
CA VAL A 32 9.06 -7.45 17.96
C VAL A 32 10.18 -6.58 18.50
N PRO A 33 11.37 -6.54 17.87
CA PRO A 33 12.44 -5.64 18.30
C PRO A 33 12.03 -4.15 18.21
N THR A 34 12.39 -3.34 19.20
CA THR A 34 12.11 -1.89 19.22
C THR A 34 12.67 -1.16 18.01
N ASN A 35 13.84 -1.58 17.50
CA ASN A 35 14.43 -1.02 16.28
C ASN A 35 13.49 -1.11 15.08
N ARG A 36 12.70 -2.19 14.98
CA ARG A 36 11.71 -2.34 13.91
C ARG A 36 10.67 -1.24 13.94
N ILE A 37 10.12 -0.93 15.12
CA ILE A 37 9.09 0.10 15.28
C ILE A 37 9.66 1.48 15.05
N THR A 38 10.82 1.78 15.63
CA THR A 38 11.48 3.09 15.46
C THR A 38 11.88 3.36 14.01
N GLU A 39 12.37 2.36 13.27
CA GLU A 39 12.65 2.50 11.84
C GLU A 39 11.39 2.75 11.01
N ILE A 40 10.25 2.13 11.36
CA ILE A 40 8.96 2.38 10.69
C ILE A 40 8.50 3.82 10.96
N LEU A 41 8.54 4.27 12.21
CA LEU A 41 8.19 5.65 12.61
C LEU A 41 9.05 6.68 11.87
N ASN A 42 10.35 6.41 11.72
CA ASN A 42 11.29 7.30 11.03
C ASN A 42 11.24 7.20 9.49
N GLY A 43 10.32 6.43 8.92
CA GLY A 43 10.23 6.26 7.46
C GLY A 43 11.37 5.46 6.82
N GLN A 44 12.17 4.77 7.63
CA GLN A 44 13.35 4.01 7.18
C GLN A 44 13.03 2.55 6.86
N ARG A 45 11.87 2.05 7.33
CA ARG A 45 11.42 0.67 7.13
C ARG A 45 9.96 0.64 6.68
N SER A 46 9.69 -0.12 5.64
CA SER A 46 8.34 -0.45 5.18
C SER A 46 7.60 -1.38 6.15
N ILE A 47 6.28 -1.24 6.22
CA ILE A 47 5.41 -2.22 6.87
C ILE A 47 5.35 -3.50 6.04
N THR A 48 5.71 -4.63 6.65
CA THR A 48 5.57 -5.97 6.06
C THR A 48 4.24 -6.62 6.45
N GLY A 49 3.85 -7.71 5.78
CA GLY A 49 2.66 -8.48 6.14
C GLY A 49 2.64 -8.97 7.60
N ASP A 50 3.76 -9.46 8.14
CA ASP A 50 3.89 -9.81 9.57
C ASP A 50 3.62 -8.60 10.47
N THR A 51 4.17 -7.44 10.12
CA THR A 51 3.99 -6.23 10.92
C THR A 51 2.55 -5.71 10.83
N ALA A 52 1.94 -5.75 9.65
CA ALA A 52 0.55 -5.37 9.43
C ALA A 52 -0.43 -6.26 10.21
N LEU A 53 -0.21 -7.58 10.25
CA LEU A 53 -1.02 -8.50 11.06
C LEU A 53 -0.93 -8.17 12.55
N ARG A 54 0.29 -7.89 13.05
CA ARG A 54 0.51 -7.51 14.45
C ARG A 54 -0.15 -6.18 14.80
N LEU A 55 0.02 -5.17 13.95
CA LEU A 55 -0.59 -3.85 14.14
C LEU A 55 -2.11 -3.93 14.07
N GLY A 56 -2.66 -4.64 13.09
CA GLY A 56 -4.11 -4.86 12.97
C GLY A 56 -4.70 -5.51 14.21
N HIS A 57 -4.07 -6.58 14.68
CA HIS A 57 -4.49 -7.24 15.92
C HIS A 57 -4.45 -6.31 17.14
N PHE A 58 -3.36 -5.54 17.31
CA PHE A 58 -3.17 -4.68 18.47
C PHE A 58 -4.13 -3.47 18.48
N PHE A 59 -4.29 -2.80 17.35
CA PHE A 59 -5.13 -1.60 17.22
C PHE A 59 -6.61 -1.91 16.93
N GLY A 60 -6.99 -3.19 16.80
CA GLY A 60 -8.35 -3.56 16.38
C GLY A 60 -8.69 -3.12 14.95
N THR A 61 -7.69 -3.00 14.09
CA THR A 61 -7.83 -2.63 12.67
C THR A 61 -7.50 -3.81 11.77
N SER A 62 -7.73 -3.69 10.46
CA SER A 62 -7.37 -4.76 9.52
C SER A 62 -5.88 -4.71 9.16
N ALA A 63 -5.27 -5.85 8.84
CA ALA A 63 -3.89 -5.86 8.33
C ALA A 63 -3.82 -5.17 6.96
N GLU A 64 -4.89 -5.30 6.16
CA GLU A 64 -5.07 -4.65 4.87
C GLU A 64 -5.02 -3.13 4.98
N PHE A 65 -5.56 -2.55 6.07
CA PHE A 65 -5.46 -1.11 6.32
C PHE A 65 -3.99 -0.65 6.31
N TRP A 66 -3.14 -1.31 7.10
CA TRP A 66 -1.71 -0.99 7.18
C TRP A 66 -0.97 -1.25 5.87
N MET A 67 -1.28 -2.36 5.18
CA MET A 67 -0.70 -2.66 3.87
C MET A 67 -1.13 -1.67 2.80
N ASN A 68 -2.36 -1.15 2.86
CA ASN A 68 -2.85 -0.14 1.93
C ASN A 68 -2.13 1.19 2.11
N LEU A 69 -1.82 1.60 3.35
CA LEU A 69 -0.97 2.77 3.60
C LEU A 69 0.40 2.60 2.95
N GLN A 70 1.04 1.44 3.15
CA GLN A 70 2.35 1.14 2.57
C GLN A 70 2.31 1.19 1.04
N LYS A 71 1.32 0.51 0.43
CA LYS A 71 1.13 0.49 -1.03
C LYS A 71 0.94 1.90 -1.58
N LEU A 72 0.09 2.70 -0.96
CA LEU A 72 -0.18 4.06 -1.42
C LEU A 72 1.06 4.95 -1.32
N TYR A 73 1.86 4.80 -0.26
CA TYR A 73 3.13 5.50 -0.11
C TYR A 73 4.11 5.12 -1.22
N GLU A 74 4.32 3.82 -1.45
CA GLU A 74 5.25 3.30 -2.46
C GLU A 74 4.86 3.72 -3.88
N LEU A 75 3.56 3.64 -4.22
CA LEU A 75 3.06 4.08 -5.52
C LEU A 75 3.31 5.57 -5.76
N ARG A 76 3.04 6.43 -4.76
CA ARG A 76 3.30 7.87 -4.89
C ARG A 76 4.78 8.18 -5.03
N LEU A 77 5.63 7.48 -4.29
CA LEU A 77 7.08 7.64 -4.41
C LEU A 77 7.57 7.21 -5.80
N ALA A 78 7.02 6.12 -6.35
CA ALA A 78 7.32 5.66 -7.69
C ALA A 78 6.80 6.63 -8.77
N GLU A 79 5.58 7.14 -8.63
CA GLU A 79 5.01 8.18 -9.51
C GLU A 79 5.87 9.45 -9.53
N GLN A 80 6.38 9.89 -8.38
CA GLN A 80 7.26 11.07 -8.31
C GLN A 80 8.62 10.83 -8.98
N LYS A 81 9.16 9.60 -8.91
CA LYS A 81 10.48 9.27 -9.45
C LYS A 81 10.47 8.93 -10.93
N ALA A 82 9.44 8.22 -11.39
CA ALA A 82 9.40 7.60 -12.71
C ALA A 82 8.06 7.78 -13.42
N GLY A 83 7.11 8.53 -12.86
CA GLY A 83 5.75 8.62 -13.38
C GLY A 83 5.69 9.12 -14.83
N ASP A 84 6.54 10.07 -15.22
CA ASP A 84 6.55 10.57 -16.60
C ASP A 84 7.10 9.53 -17.58
N ALA A 85 8.18 8.84 -17.23
CA ALA A 85 8.71 7.74 -18.06
C ALA A 85 7.75 6.55 -18.17
N ILE A 86 6.96 6.28 -17.12
CA ILE A 86 5.95 5.20 -17.11
C ILE A 86 4.76 5.53 -18.02
N LYS A 87 4.37 6.81 -18.16
CA LYS A 87 3.25 7.20 -19.03
C LYS A 87 3.52 6.92 -20.52
N ASP A 88 4.78 6.92 -20.91
CA ASP A 88 5.19 6.65 -22.30
C ASP A 88 5.20 5.14 -22.63
N LEU A 89 4.97 4.28 -21.64
CA LEU A 89 4.91 2.83 -21.86
C LEU A 89 3.64 2.44 -22.64
N PRO A 90 3.74 1.46 -23.56
CA PRO A 90 2.58 0.99 -24.31
C PRO A 90 1.56 0.34 -23.36
N THR A 91 0.29 0.68 -23.53
CA THR A 91 -0.82 0.00 -22.85
C THR A 91 -1.28 -1.18 -23.69
N PHE A 92 -1.46 -2.35 -23.08
CA PHE A 92 -2.04 -3.50 -23.76
C PHE A 92 -3.51 -3.21 -24.08
N ALA A 93 -3.80 -2.87 -25.34
CA ALA A 93 -5.15 -2.83 -25.87
C ALA A 93 -5.59 -4.26 -26.17
N GLY A 94 -6.27 -4.92 -25.22
CA GLY A 94 -6.86 -6.23 -25.45
C GLY A 94 -7.88 -6.18 -26.59
N HIS A 95 -7.76 -7.11 -27.54
CA HIS A 95 -8.61 -7.27 -28.73
C HIS A 95 -10.10 -6.91 -28.49
N GLU A 96 -10.61 -5.92 -29.23
CA GLU A 96 -12.04 -5.82 -29.51
C GLU A 96 -12.52 -7.15 -30.07
N LYS A 97 -13.50 -7.78 -29.41
CA LYS A 97 -14.22 -8.91 -29.99
C LYS A 97 -15.08 -8.40 -31.15
N THR A 98 -14.49 -8.27 -32.34
CA THR A 98 -15.24 -8.26 -33.58
C THR A 98 -15.60 -9.70 -33.94
N THR A 99 -16.78 -10.15 -33.52
CA THR A 99 -17.50 -11.19 -34.26
C THR A 99 -18.98 -10.84 -34.24
N GLY A 100 -19.31 -9.77 -34.96
CA GLY A 100 -20.57 -9.68 -35.69
C GLY A 100 -20.27 -10.00 -37.14
N GLY A 101 -20.86 -11.08 -37.68
CA GLY A 101 -20.87 -11.35 -39.12
C GLY A 101 -20.59 -12.79 -39.52
N ASP A 102 -21.56 -13.69 -39.32
CA ASP A 102 -21.85 -14.70 -40.35
C ASP A 102 -23.36 -14.79 -40.55
N THR A 103 -23.90 -13.79 -41.26
CA THR A 103 -25.11 -14.01 -42.06
C THR A 103 -24.66 -14.62 -43.37
N ARG A 104 -24.74 -15.95 -43.46
CA ARG A 104 -24.92 -16.62 -44.75
C ARG A 104 -26.21 -17.42 -44.73
N PRO A 105 -27.17 -17.12 -45.63
CA PRO A 105 -28.28 -18.02 -45.86
C PRO A 105 -27.74 -19.22 -46.65
N ARG A 106 -28.19 -20.43 -46.34
CA ARG A 106 -28.17 -21.51 -47.32
C ARG A 106 -29.51 -22.26 -47.38
N PRO A 107 -29.94 -22.59 -48.61
CA PRO A 107 -31.24 -23.16 -48.90
C PRO A 107 -31.20 -24.70 -48.76
N VAL A 108 -32.32 -25.32 -48.43
CA VAL A 108 -33.11 -26.23 -49.29
C VAL A 108 -34.52 -26.35 -48.73
#